data_AF-A0A3N5SS23-F1
#
_entry.id   AF-A0A3N5SS23-F1
#
_cell.length_a   1.000
_cell.length_b   1.000
_cell.length_c   1.000
_cell.angle_alpha   90.00
_cell.angle_beta   90.00
_cell.angle_gamma   90.00
#
_symmetry.space_group_name_H-M   'P 1'
#
loop_
_entity.id
_entity.type
_entity.pdbx_description
1 polymer ?
#
loop_
_entity_poly.entity_id
_entity_poly.type
_entity_poly.pdbx_seq_one_letter_code
_entity_poly.pdbx_strand_id
1 'polypeptide(L)'
;MISKSMIDEFDQCIKCGLCKATCPVGKELLLEKYTPRGKIQLARYFHRGELELSHHCQDIYAKCLLCGACVSTCPSGVDLNEVFLKMREEATKRRGLHQNMKELVRSLEANRNITGEDNAGRAEWRESLKRLPGHRYQKDRAEVAYFVGCVASFFPMARRIPQNLVQILEAAGLDFTILGGEEWCCGFPL
;
A
#
# COMPACT_ATOMS: atom_id res chain seq x y z
N MET A 1 20.12 12.31 -0.11
CA MET A 1 21.03 11.64 0.85
C MET A 1 20.15 10.96 1.89
N ILE A 2 20.49 9.73 2.29
CA ILE A 2 19.73 8.98 3.30
C ILE A 2 19.81 9.73 4.65
N SER A 3 18.69 9.81 5.38
CA SER A 3 18.64 10.46 6.70
C SER A 3 19.44 9.68 7.75
N LYS A 4 19.91 10.37 8.79
CA LYS A 4 20.59 9.74 9.93
C LYS A 4 19.74 8.64 10.58
N SER A 5 18.44 8.89 10.74
CA SER A 5 17.48 7.92 11.30
C SER A 5 17.48 6.59 10.54
N MET A 6 17.53 6.62 9.21
CA MET A 6 17.51 5.42 8.39
C MET A 6 18.83 4.65 8.44
N ILE A 7 19.96 5.34 8.66
CA ILE A 7 21.27 4.69 8.86
C ILE A 7 21.25 3.87 10.15
N ASP A 8 20.74 4.48 11.22
CA ASP A 8 20.63 3.85 12.53
C ASP A 8 19.82 2.54 12.44
N GLU A 9 18.75 2.49 11.63
CA GLU A 9 17.94 1.29 11.41
C GLU A 9 18.75 0.13 10.82
N PHE A 10 19.37 0.32 9.66
CA PHE A 10 20.12 -0.79 9.06
C PHE A 10 21.41 -1.12 9.82
N ASP A 11 21.93 -0.20 10.64
CA ASP A 11 23.14 -0.43 11.42
C ASP A 11 22.95 -1.31 12.65
N GLN A 12 21.77 -1.29 13.25
CA GLN A 12 21.36 -2.21 14.32
C GLN A 12 21.27 -3.68 13.87
N CYS A 13 21.24 -3.95 12.56
CA CYS A 13 21.12 -5.30 12.04
C CYS A 13 22.35 -6.17 12.37
N ILE A 14 22.16 -7.16 13.25
CA ILE A 14 23.17 -8.17 13.66
C ILE A 14 23.30 -9.37 12.69
N LYS A 15 22.66 -9.31 11.52
CA LYS A 15 22.73 -10.33 10.46
C LYS A 15 22.28 -11.76 10.86
N CYS A 16 21.46 -11.92 11.91
CA CYS A 16 21.00 -13.21 12.43
C CYS A 16 20.18 -14.06 11.42
N GLY A 17 19.54 -13.45 10.42
CA GLY A 17 18.83 -14.15 9.36
C GLY A 17 17.36 -14.53 9.66
N LEU A 18 16.82 -14.22 10.84
CA LEU A 18 15.40 -14.50 11.16
C LEU A 18 14.42 -13.85 10.17
N CYS A 19 14.71 -12.62 9.74
CA CYS A 19 13.91 -11.93 8.73
C CYS A 19 13.87 -12.66 7.38
N LYS A 20 14.90 -13.43 7.03
CA LYS A 20 14.91 -14.27 5.83
C LYS A 20 13.97 -15.47 5.99
N ALA A 21 13.99 -16.10 7.16
CA ALA A 21 13.17 -17.29 7.45
C ALA A 21 11.65 -16.99 7.47
N THR A 22 11.24 -15.75 7.76
CA THR A 22 9.81 -15.35 7.75
C THR A 22 9.34 -14.77 6.40
N CYS A 23 10.25 -14.28 5.57
CA CYS A 23 9.88 -13.55 4.36
C CYS A 23 9.24 -14.46 3.29
N PRO A 24 7.99 -14.23 2.87
CA PRO A 24 7.34 -15.06 1.85
C PRO A 24 8.03 -14.94 0.49
N VAL A 25 8.43 -13.72 0.11
CA VAL A 25 9.14 -13.45 -1.16
C VAL A 25 10.50 -14.15 -1.20
N GLY A 26 11.22 -14.17 -0.08
CA GLY A 26 12.50 -14.85 0.02
C GLY A 26 12.37 -16.37 -0.11
N LYS A 27 11.29 -16.95 0.43
CA LYS A 27 10.97 -18.38 0.30
C LYS A 27 10.61 -18.77 -1.12
N GLU A 28 9.90 -17.91 -1.83
CA GLU A 28 9.48 -18.18 -3.20
C GLU A 28 10.62 -17.99 -4.21
N LEU A 29 11.34 -16.86 -4.13
CA LEU A 29 12.33 -16.52 -5.14
C LEU A 29 13.71 -17.14 -4.89
N LEU A 30 13.97 -17.69 -3.70
CA LEU A 30 15.18 -18.42 -3.30
C LEU A 30 16.52 -17.70 -3.57
N LEU A 31 16.48 -16.38 -3.75
CA LEU A 31 17.66 -15.56 -4.01
C LEU A 31 17.84 -14.53 -2.89
N GLU A 32 19.05 -14.48 -2.32
CA GLU A 32 19.35 -13.65 -1.16
C GLU A 32 19.01 -12.16 -1.37
N LYS A 33 19.20 -11.64 -2.59
CA LYS A 33 18.88 -10.25 -2.94
C LYS A 33 17.42 -9.86 -2.69
N TYR A 34 16.48 -10.80 -2.73
CA TYR A 34 15.06 -10.52 -2.49
C TYR A 34 14.65 -10.65 -1.02
N THR A 35 15.51 -11.26 -0.20
CA THR A 35 15.28 -11.41 1.24
C THR A 35 15.41 -10.06 1.95
N PRO A 36 14.80 -9.89 3.15
CA PRO A 36 14.91 -8.64 3.89
C PRO A 36 16.36 -8.33 4.28
N ARG A 37 17.13 -9.34 4.71
CA ARG A 37 18.55 -9.17 5.03
C ARG A 37 19.36 -8.71 3.82
N GLY A 38 19.15 -9.33 2.66
CA GLY A 38 19.81 -8.93 1.42
C GLY A 38 19.55 -7.47 1.07
N LYS A 39 18.28 -7.04 1.17
CA LYS A 39 17.89 -5.64 0.97
C LYS A 39 18.53 -4.67 1.97
N ILE A 40 18.64 -5.05 3.25
CA ILE A 40 19.38 -4.26 4.24
C ILE A 40 20.86 -4.09 3.84
N GLN A 41 21.51 -5.14 3.33
CA GLN A 41 22.90 -5.01 2.84
C GLN A 41 22.99 -4.12 1.60
N LEU A 42 22.04 -4.20 0.67
CA LEU A 42 21.97 -3.30 -0.49
C LEU A 42 21.81 -1.83 -0.06
N ALA A 43 20.97 -1.56 0.95
CA ALA A 43 20.82 -0.21 1.51
C ALA A 43 22.14 0.30 2.11
N ARG A 44 22.86 -0.56 2.86
CA ARG A 44 24.19 -0.25 3.40
C ARG A 44 25.22 0.06 2.32
N TYR A 45 25.32 -0.76 1.27
CA TYR A 45 26.26 -0.52 0.17
C TYR A 45 25.93 0.77 -0.58
N PHE A 46 24.64 1.06 -0.80
CA PHE A 46 24.23 2.32 -1.40
C PHE A 46 24.62 3.51 -0.54
N HIS A 47 24.41 3.44 0.78
CA HIS A 47 24.79 4.50 1.69
C HIS A 47 26.31 4.79 1.67
N ARG A 48 27.14 3.74 1.57
CA ARG A 48 28.60 3.87 1.49
C ARG A 48 29.13 4.34 0.12
N GLY A 49 28.25 4.51 -0.87
CA GLY A 49 28.64 4.83 -2.24
C GLY A 49 29.25 3.64 -3.01
N GLU A 50 29.11 2.43 -2.49
CA GLU A 50 29.62 1.19 -3.10
C GLU A 50 28.61 0.54 -4.07
N LEU A 51 27.35 1.01 -4.08
CA LEU A 51 26.29 0.53 -4.94
C LEU A 51 25.53 1.69 -5.56
N GLU A 52 25.33 1.65 -6.88
CA GLU A 52 24.35 2.50 -7.54
C GLU A 52 22.95 1.86 -7.55
N LEU A 53 21.92 2.67 -7.31
CA LEU A 53 20.53 2.23 -7.46
C LEU A 53 20.15 2.14 -8.94
N SER A 54 20.48 1.00 -9.56
CA SER A 54 20.09 0.65 -10.93
C SER A 54 18.60 0.28 -11.02
N HIS A 55 18.08 0.13 -12.25
CA HIS A 55 16.74 -0.44 -12.47
C HIS A 55 16.59 -1.82 -11.81
N HIS A 56 17.64 -2.65 -11.82
CA HIS A 56 17.61 -3.93 -11.13
C HIS A 56 17.44 -3.78 -9.61
N CYS A 57 18.07 -2.76 -9.00
CA CYS A 57 17.86 -2.46 -7.58
C CYS A 57 16.41 -2.02 -7.33
N GLN A 58 15.85 -1.19 -8.22
CA GLN A 58 14.45 -0.78 -8.14
C GLN A 58 13.51 -2.00 -8.13
N ASP A 59 13.72 -2.96 -9.02
CA ASP A 59 12.95 -4.21 -9.08
C ASP A 59 13.06 -5.01 -7.78
N ILE A 60 14.28 -5.14 -7.24
CA ILE A 60 14.53 -5.87 -5.99
C ILE A 60 13.69 -5.30 -4.85
N TYR A 61 13.70 -3.97 -4.66
CA TYR A 61 12.89 -3.32 -3.63
C TYR A 61 11.40 -3.37 -3.95
N ALA A 62 10.99 -3.28 -5.22
CA ALA A 62 9.60 -3.40 -5.66
C ALA A 62 8.99 -4.78 -5.35
N LYS A 63 9.80 -5.85 -5.29
CA LYS A 63 9.33 -7.19 -4.87
C LYS A 63 8.98 -7.31 -3.37
N CYS A 64 9.30 -6.32 -2.52
CA CYS A 64 8.84 -6.33 -1.13
C CYS A 64 7.31 -6.20 -1.05
N LEU A 65 6.63 -7.03 -0.27
CA LEU A 65 5.18 -6.90 -0.06
C LEU A 65 4.82 -5.91 1.06
N LEU A 66 5.83 -5.35 1.76
CA LEU A 66 5.66 -4.48 2.94
C LEU A 66 4.76 -5.09 4.04
N CYS A 67 4.68 -6.43 4.11
CA CYS A 67 3.80 -7.13 5.04
C CYS A 67 4.21 -7.07 6.52
N GLY A 68 5.38 -6.49 6.86
CA GLY A 68 5.82 -6.33 8.24
C GLY A 68 6.31 -7.59 8.97
N ALA A 69 6.22 -8.78 8.37
CA ALA A 69 6.66 -10.03 9.01
C ALA A 69 8.14 -9.98 9.47
N CYS A 70 8.99 -9.34 8.67
CA CYS A 70 10.41 -9.16 9.01
C CYS A 70 10.65 -8.20 10.18
N VAL A 71 9.82 -7.16 10.32
CA VAL A 71 9.88 -6.21 11.44
C VAL A 71 9.48 -6.92 12.72
N SER A 72 8.34 -7.62 12.70
CA SER A 72 7.82 -8.34 13.87
C SER A 72 8.77 -9.42 14.41
N THR A 73 9.58 -10.06 13.55
CA THR A 73 10.52 -11.10 14.00
C THR A 73 11.90 -10.58 14.38
N CYS A 74 12.21 -9.29 14.16
CA CYS A 74 13.57 -8.79 14.28
C CYS A 74 13.96 -8.62 15.76
N PRO A 75 14.95 -9.38 16.28
CA PRO A 75 15.35 -9.27 17.69
C PRO A 75 16.10 -7.96 18.00
N SER A 76 16.65 -7.32 16.97
CA SER A 76 17.36 -6.04 17.07
C SER A 76 16.43 -4.83 16.94
N GLY A 77 15.13 -5.03 16.71
CA GLY A 77 14.18 -3.93 16.61
C GLY A 77 14.22 -3.11 15.32
N VAL A 78 14.95 -3.54 14.29
CA VAL A 78 15.07 -2.80 13.02
C VAL A 78 13.70 -2.63 12.36
N ASP A 79 13.31 -1.40 12.01
CA ASP A 79 12.19 -1.12 11.12
C ASP A 79 12.60 -1.31 9.65
N LEU A 80 12.59 -2.58 9.23
CA LEU A 80 12.87 -2.96 7.85
C LEU A 80 11.86 -2.35 6.85
N ASN A 81 10.62 -2.07 7.25
CA ASN A 81 9.62 -1.49 6.36
C ASN A 81 9.99 -0.05 6.02
N GLU A 82 10.39 0.75 7.02
CA GLU A 82 10.87 2.12 6.80
C GLU A 82 12.07 2.13 5.86
N VAL A 83 13.08 1.28 6.11
CA VAL A 83 14.25 1.19 5.23
C VAL A 83 13.84 0.86 3.80
N PHE A 84 12.95 -0.11 3.58
CA PHE A 84 12.55 -0.51 2.23
C PHE A 84 11.70 0.55 1.51
N LEU A 85 10.82 1.25 2.22
CA LEU A 85 10.06 2.37 1.67
C LEU A 85 10.98 3.51 1.25
N LYS A 86 11.95 3.88 2.08
CA LYS A 86 12.94 4.91 1.75
C LYS A 86 13.83 4.51 0.59
N MET A 87 14.24 3.24 0.49
CA MET A 87 14.99 2.76 -0.67
C MET A 87 14.17 2.79 -1.97
N ARG A 88 12.85 2.53 -1.92
CA ARG A 88 11.95 2.71 -3.07
C ARG A 88 11.84 4.18 -3.47
N GLU A 89 11.72 5.08 -2.50
CA GLU A 89 11.69 6.53 -2.70
C GLU A 89 12.97 7.01 -3.40
N GLU A 90 14.14 6.64 -2.88
CA GLU A 90 15.44 7.02 -3.45
C GLU A 90 15.68 6.40 -4.84
N ALA A 91 15.27 5.15 -5.07
CA ALA A 91 15.33 4.54 -6.39
C ALA A 91 14.44 5.28 -7.39
N THR A 92 13.24 5.70 -6.96
CA THR A 92 12.28 6.43 -7.80
C THR A 92 12.78 7.84 -8.14
N LYS A 93 13.37 8.56 -7.18
CA LYS A 93 14.00 9.88 -7.44
C LYS A 93 15.11 9.80 -8.49
N ARG A 94 15.86 8.70 -8.53
CA ARG A 94 17.02 8.54 -9.43
C ARG A 94 16.69 7.92 -10.77
N ARG A 95 15.69 7.04 -10.84
CA ARG A 95 15.36 6.24 -12.03
C ARG A 95 13.96 6.51 -12.59
N GLY A 96 13.19 7.40 -11.95
CA GLY A 96 11.78 7.62 -12.25
C GLY A 96 10.90 6.48 -11.74
N LEU A 97 9.62 6.54 -12.12
CA LEU A 97 8.62 5.54 -11.73
C LEU A 97 8.98 4.15 -12.25
N HIS A 98 8.84 3.14 -11.39
CA HIS A 98 8.93 1.75 -11.78
C HIS A 98 7.85 1.45 -12.84
N GLN A 99 8.17 0.64 -13.86
CA GLN A 99 7.29 0.38 -15.01
C GLN A 99 5.88 -0.06 -14.57
N ASN A 100 5.79 -0.99 -13.60
CA ASN A 100 4.52 -1.51 -13.07
C ASN A 100 3.66 -0.45 -12.35
N MET A 101 4.21 0.72 -12.01
CA MET A 101 3.48 1.80 -11.34
C MET A 101 2.97 2.86 -12.32
N LYS A 102 3.44 2.87 -13.58
CA LYS A 102 3.11 3.95 -14.54
C LYS A 102 1.62 4.03 -14.84
N GLU A 103 0.96 2.90 -15.11
CA GLU A 103 -0.48 2.91 -15.41
C GLU A 103 -1.30 3.29 -14.19
N LEU A 104 -0.89 2.86 -12.99
CA LEU A 104 -1.54 3.26 -11.75
C LEU A 104 -1.45 4.78 -11.54
N VAL A 105 -0.27 5.38 -11.72
CA VAL A 105 -0.10 6.84 -11.62
C VAL A 105 -0.94 7.58 -12.66
N ARG A 106 -0.95 7.12 -13.92
CA ARG A 106 -1.81 7.72 -14.96
C ARG A 106 -3.29 7.65 -14.59
N SER A 107 -3.74 6.52 -14.05
CA SER A 107 -5.12 6.35 -13.61
C SER A 107 -5.48 7.30 -12.47
N LEU A 108 -4.55 7.54 -11.54
CA LEU A 108 -4.75 8.47 -10.44
C LEU A 108 -4.80 9.93 -10.92
N GLU A 109 -3.97 10.29 -11.89
CA GLU A 109 -3.97 11.63 -12.47
C GLU A 109 -5.26 11.90 -13.28
N ALA A 110 -5.71 10.92 -14.06
CA ALA A 110 -6.87 11.06 -14.95
C ALA A 110 -8.21 10.81 -14.24
N ASN A 111 -8.31 9.73 -13.47
CA ASN A 111 -9.57 9.20 -12.93
C ASN A 111 -9.66 9.32 -11.40
N ARG A 112 -8.60 9.74 -10.71
CA ARG A 112 -8.55 9.82 -9.24
C ARG A 112 -8.87 8.49 -8.54
N ASN A 113 -8.66 7.35 -9.19
CA ASN A 113 -8.83 6.00 -8.63
C ASN A 113 -7.76 5.04 -9.17
N ILE A 114 -7.72 3.81 -8.63
CA ILE A 114 -6.67 2.82 -8.97
C ILE A 114 -7.02 1.91 -10.15
N THR A 115 -8.26 1.92 -10.63
CA THR A 115 -8.78 0.97 -11.64
C THR A 115 -8.88 1.57 -13.03
N GLY A 116 -9.00 2.90 -13.13
CA GLY A 116 -9.26 3.62 -14.38
C GLY A 116 -10.73 3.62 -14.77
N GLU A 117 -11.61 3.12 -13.91
CA GLU A 117 -13.05 3.14 -14.10
C GLU A 117 -13.64 4.52 -13.84
N ASP A 118 -14.85 4.78 -14.35
CA ASP A 118 -15.57 6.01 -14.08
C ASP A 118 -16.01 6.05 -12.61
N ASN A 119 -15.72 7.16 -11.91
CA ASN A 119 -16.15 7.35 -10.54
C ASN A 119 -17.68 7.44 -10.41
N ALA A 120 -18.43 7.73 -11.46
CA ALA A 120 -19.89 7.64 -11.44
C ALA A 120 -20.38 6.24 -10.99
N GLY A 121 -19.64 5.18 -11.34
CA GLY A 121 -19.94 3.79 -10.96
C GLY A 121 -19.49 3.40 -9.54
N ARG A 122 -18.85 4.30 -8.79
CA ARG A 122 -18.19 3.96 -7.51
C ARG A 122 -19.16 3.48 -6.42
N ALA A 123 -20.43 3.86 -6.50
CA ALA A 123 -21.47 3.44 -5.57
C ALA A 123 -22.29 2.23 -6.05
N GLU A 124 -21.99 1.63 -7.22
CA GLU A 124 -22.77 0.53 -7.81
C GLU A 124 -22.88 -0.72 -6.92
N TRP A 125 -21.93 -0.91 -6.00
CA TRP A 125 -22.00 -2.00 -5.03
C TRP A 125 -23.29 -1.99 -4.20
N ARG A 126 -23.94 -0.83 -4.02
CA ARG A 126 -25.18 -0.69 -3.25
C ARG A 126 -26.40 -1.25 -3.98
N GLU A 127 -26.33 -1.42 -5.30
CA GLU A 127 -27.45 -1.93 -6.11
C GLU A 127 -27.79 -3.39 -5.80
N SER A 128 -26.85 -4.13 -5.22
CA SER A 128 -27.09 -5.50 -4.76
C SER A 128 -27.64 -5.60 -3.33
N LEU A 129 -27.94 -4.46 -2.67
CA LEU A 129 -28.53 -4.47 -1.34
C LEU A 129 -30.02 -4.81 -1.40
N LYS A 130 -30.46 -5.68 -0.48
CA LYS A 130 -31.89 -6.04 -0.35
C LYS A 130 -32.77 -4.85 0.02
N ARG A 131 -32.21 -3.93 0.82
CA ARG A 131 -32.86 -2.68 1.24
C ARG A 131 -31.91 -1.54 0.96
N LEU A 132 -32.35 -0.62 0.11
CA LEU A 132 -31.62 0.61 -0.21
C LEU A 132 -32.54 1.78 0.17
N PRO A 133 -32.12 2.67 1.10
CA PRO A 133 -32.93 3.82 1.47
C PRO A 133 -33.08 4.80 0.29
N GLY A 134 -34.09 5.68 0.34
CA GLY A 134 -34.37 6.64 -0.73
C GLY A 134 -33.20 7.59 -1.03
N HIS A 135 -32.43 7.97 0.00
CA HIS A 135 -31.19 8.76 -0.15
C HIS A 135 -29.98 7.92 -0.60
N ARG A 136 -30.12 6.60 -0.76
CA ARG A 136 -29.10 5.68 -1.29
C ARG A 136 -27.73 5.77 -0.60
N TYR A 137 -27.74 6.08 0.70
CA TYR A 137 -26.57 6.39 1.55
C TYR A 137 -25.73 7.61 1.14
N GLN A 138 -26.19 8.43 0.21
CA GLN A 138 -25.51 9.64 -0.23
C GLN A 138 -26.39 10.86 0.06
N LYS A 139 -26.07 11.54 1.16
CA LYS A 139 -26.69 12.78 1.63
C LYS A 139 -25.70 13.93 1.51
N ASP A 140 -26.21 15.15 1.33
CA ASP A 140 -25.39 16.36 1.30
C ASP A 140 -24.64 16.61 2.62
N ARG A 141 -25.22 16.15 3.74
CA ARG A 141 -24.64 16.27 5.09
C ARG A 141 -24.96 15.04 5.93
N ALA A 142 -24.02 14.69 6.79
CA ALA A 142 -24.16 13.70 7.85
C ALA A 142 -23.08 13.97 8.92
N GLU A 143 -23.25 13.43 10.13
CA GLU A 143 -22.22 13.44 11.16
C GLU A 143 -20.96 12.66 10.75
N VAL A 144 -21.15 11.56 10.03
CA VAL A 144 -20.05 10.66 9.61
C VAL A 144 -19.97 10.54 8.09
N ALA A 145 -18.77 10.72 7.54
CA ALA A 145 -18.48 10.36 6.15
C ALA A 145 -17.80 8.98 6.09
N TYR A 146 -18.47 7.99 5.50
CA TYR A 146 -17.88 6.69 5.24
C TYR A 146 -17.12 6.73 3.91
N PHE A 147 -15.79 6.75 4.00
CA PHE A 147 -14.87 6.61 2.88
C PHE A 147 -14.74 5.13 2.49
N VAL A 148 -15.30 4.76 1.32
CA VAL A 148 -15.41 3.35 0.90
C VAL A 148 -14.08 2.80 0.39
N GLY A 149 -13.31 3.62 -0.30
CA GLY A 149 -12.07 3.25 -0.99
C GLY A 149 -12.29 2.59 -2.36
N CYS A 150 -11.29 2.68 -3.23
CA CYS A 150 -11.37 2.16 -4.60
C CYS A 150 -11.55 0.63 -4.63
N VAL A 151 -10.88 -0.10 -3.74
CA VAL A 151 -10.93 -1.57 -3.73
C VAL A 151 -12.35 -2.08 -3.48
N ALA A 152 -12.98 -1.61 -2.41
CA ALA A 152 -14.35 -1.98 -2.04
C ALA A 152 -15.40 -1.49 -3.04
N SER A 153 -15.13 -0.38 -3.73
CA SER A 153 -16.05 0.20 -4.72
C SER A 153 -16.04 -0.58 -6.03
N PHE A 154 -14.86 -0.82 -6.59
CA PHE A 154 -14.72 -1.32 -7.97
C PHE A 154 -14.52 -2.83 -8.05
N PHE A 155 -13.84 -3.47 -7.10
CA PHE A 155 -13.53 -4.90 -7.19
C PHE A 155 -14.68 -5.75 -6.68
N PRO A 156 -15.34 -6.58 -7.52
CA PRO A 156 -16.53 -7.34 -7.12
C PRO A 156 -16.35 -8.23 -5.89
N MET A 157 -15.15 -8.82 -5.74
CA MET A 157 -14.79 -9.66 -4.60
C MET A 157 -14.83 -8.92 -3.25
N ALA A 158 -14.67 -7.59 -3.26
CA ALA A 158 -14.65 -6.76 -2.06
C ALA A 158 -15.98 -6.05 -1.77
N ARG A 159 -16.95 -6.07 -2.71
CA ARG A 159 -18.23 -5.33 -2.58
C ARG A 159 -19.06 -5.73 -1.37
N ARG A 160 -18.89 -6.95 -0.85
CA ARG A 160 -19.56 -7.39 0.40
C ARG A 160 -19.16 -6.56 1.62
N ILE A 161 -17.97 -5.97 1.62
CA ILE A 161 -17.48 -5.15 2.73
C ILE A 161 -18.34 -3.89 2.92
N PRO A 162 -18.46 -2.97 1.94
CA PRO A 162 -19.27 -1.77 2.11
C PRO A 162 -20.75 -2.10 2.27
N GLN A 163 -21.24 -3.14 1.59
CA GLN A 163 -22.62 -3.62 1.73
C GLN A 163 -22.98 -3.99 3.17
N ASN A 164 -22.09 -4.72 3.86
CA ASN A 164 -22.31 -5.10 5.25
C ASN A 164 -22.10 -3.91 6.18
N LEU A 165 -21.09 -3.06 5.91
CA LEU A 165 -20.80 -1.94 6.79
C LEU A 165 -21.96 -0.94 6.84
N VAL A 166 -22.58 -0.58 5.71
CA VAL A 166 -23.72 0.36 5.73
C VAL A 166 -24.93 -0.19 6.50
N GLN A 167 -25.16 -1.50 6.46
CA GLN A 167 -26.22 -2.13 7.26
C GLN A 167 -25.91 -2.08 8.76
N ILE A 168 -24.64 -2.27 9.14
CA ILE A 168 -24.19 -2.14 10.54
C ILE A 168 -24.35 -0.69 11.01
N LEU A 169 -23.94 0.29 10.20
CA LEU A 169 -24.07 1.71 10.52
C LEU A 169 -25.55 2.13 10.67
N GLU A 170 -26.42 1.65 9.78
CA GLU A 170 -27.88 1.88 9.88
C GLU A 170 -28.45 1.23 11.15
N ALA A 171 -28.10 -0.03 11.44
CA ALA A 171 -28.56 -0.72 12.65
C ALA A 171 -28.05 -0.07 13.94
N ALA A 172 -26.89 0.57 13.90
CA ALA A 172 -26.34 1.37 14.99
C ALA A 172 -26.99 2.76 15.14
N GLY A 173 -27.89 3.14 14.23
CA GLY A 173 -28.56 4.44 14.24
C GLY A 173 -27.63 5.62 13.91
N LEU A 174 -26.51 5.36 13.22
CA LEU A 174 -25.54 6.41 12.88
C LEU A 174 -26.04 7.29 11.73
N ASP A 175 -25.86 8.59 11.87
CA ASP A 175 -26.06 9.55 10.79
C ASP A 175 -24.83 9.59 9.89
N PHE A 176 -24.81 8.79 8.83
CA PHE A 176 -23.66 8.71 7.91
C PHE A 176 -24.01 8.97 6.44
N THR A 177 -23.02 9.37 5.66
CA THR A 177 -23.09 9.52 4.20
C THR A 177 -21.86 8.89 3.54
N ILE A 178 -21.99 8.43 2.30
CA ILE A 178 -20.86 8.09 1.43
C ILE A 178 -20.61 9.23 0.44
N LEU A 179 -19.37 9.34 -0.03
CA LEU A 179 -18.99 10.33 -1.04
C LEU A 179 -19.37 9.91 -2.47
N GLY A 180 -19.62 8.61 -2.71
CA GLY A 180 -19.98 8.12 -4.04
C GLY A 180 -18.94 8.49 -5.09
N GLY A 181 -19.37 9.04 -6.22
CA GLY A 181 -18.46 9.45 -7.30
C GLY A 181 -17.55 10.64 -6.99
N GLU A 182 -17.78 11.35 -5.87
CA GLU A 182 -16.91 12.43 -5.42
C GLU A 182 -15.68 11.90 -4.66
N GLU A 183 -15.63 10.61 -4.33
CA GLU A 183 -14.53 10.04 -3.58
C GLU A 183 -13.27 9.79 -4.42
N TRP A 184 -12.19 10.50 -4.10
CA TRP A 184 -10.88 10.27 -4.70
C TRP A 184 -10.09 9.20 -3.95
N CYS A 185 -9.11 8.61 -4.63
CA CYS A 185 -8.18 7.65 -4.03
C CYS A 185 -7.50 8.25 -2.80
N CYS A 186 -7.45 7.48 -1.71
CA CYS A 186 -6.74 7.86 -0.49
C CYS A 186 -5.21 7.78 -0.62
N GLY A 187 -4.71 7.31 -1.76
CA GLY A 187 -3.28 7.14 -2.01
C GLY A 187 -2.67 5.88 -1.39
N PHE A 188 -3.38 5.08 -0.59
CA PHE A 188 -2.86 3.81 -0.10
C PHE A 188 -3.05 2.70 -1.16
N PRO A 189 -2.03 1.90 -1.54
CA PRO A 189 -0.72 1.71 -0.91
C PRO A 189 0.47 2.36 -1.67
N LEU A 190 0.26 3.52 -2.29
CA LEU A 190 1.28 4.22 -3.10
C LEU A 190 2.42 4.79 -2.25
#